data_AF-A0A831YDQ3-F1
#
_entry.id   AF-A0A831YDQ3-F1
#
_cell.length_a   1.000
_cell.length_b   1.000
_cell.length_c   1.000
_cell.angle_alpha   90.00
_cell.angle_beta   90.00
_cell.angle_gamma   90.00
#
_symmetry.space_group_name_H-M   'P 1'
#
loop_
_entity.id
_entity.type
_entity.pdbx_description
1 polymer ?
#
loop_
_entity_poly.entity_id
_entity_poly.type
_entity_poly.pdbx_seq_one_letter_code
_entity_poly.pdbx_strand_id
1 'polypeptide(L)' 'IDYVFLYGEETKYILQELKDKKFVLHTTKENIAKEIKKLEKLNPTVLVKGSRGMKMEEVIEYLKN' A
#
# COMPACT_ATOMS: atom_id res chain seq x y z
N ILE A 1 -2.50 -2.97 12.38
CA ILE A 1 -2.64 -2.33 11.03
C ILE A 1 -2.78 -0.85 11.27
N ASP A 2 -1.66 -0.16 11.10
CA ASP A 2 -1.48 1.26 11.38
C ASP A 2 -1.60 2.09 10.09
N TYR A 3 -1.12 1.53 8.98
CA TYR A 3 -1.18 2.09 7.63
C TYR A 3 -1.89 1.14 6.67
N VAL A 4 -2.71 1.68 5.77
CA VAL A 4 -3.34 0.94 4.67
C VAL A 4 -3.05 1.65 3.35
N PHE A 5 -2.33 0.99 2.46
CA PHE A 5 -2.08 1.48 1.11
C PHE A 5 -2.96 0.73 0.11
N LEU A 6 -3.62 1.46 -0.78
CA LEU A 6 -4.62 0.95 -1.71
C LEU A 6 -4.17 1.21 -3.15
N TYR A 7 -4.37 0.22 -4.02
CA TYR A 7 -4.06 0.29 -5.45
C TYR A 7 -5.20 -0.30 -6.28
N GLY A 8 -5.54 0.38 -7.38
CA GLY A 8 -6.60 -0.03 -8.32
C GLY A 8 -7.94 0.66 -8.06
N GLU A 9 -8.72 0.83 -9.12
CA GLU A 9 -9.96 1.65 -9.12
C GLU A 9 -10.97 1.23 -8.05
N GLU A 10 -11.26 -0.06 -7.94
CA GLU A 10 -12.27 -0.57 -6.99
C GLU A 10 -11.88 -0.35 -5.52
N THR A 11 -10.59 -0.16 -5.23
CA THR A 11 -10.14 0.03 -3.83
C THR A 11 -10.48 1.43 -3.29
N LYS A 12 -10.92 2.38 -4.13
CA LYS A 12 -11.38 3.70 -3.67
C LYS A 12 -12.57 3.64 -2.72
N TYR A 13 -13.41 2.61 -2.81
CA TYR A 13 -14.52 2.41 -1.88
C TYR A 13 -14.02 2.03 -0.47
N ILE A 14 -12.90 1.32 -0.37
CA ILE A 14 -12.26 1.00 0.92
C ILE A 14 -11.74 2.28 1.58
N LEU A 15 -11.17 3.21 0.80
CA LEU A 15 -10.71 4.50 1.31
C LEU A 15 -11.85 5.27 2.01
N GLN A 16 -13.04 5.31 1.40
CA GLN A 16 -14.20 6.01 1.96
C GLN A 16 -14.60 5.48 3.33
N GLU A 17 -14.54 4.16 3.54
CA GLU A 17 -14.93 3.48 4.79
C GLU A 17 -13.88 3.58 5.92
N LEU A 18 -12.61 3.78 5.55
CA LEU A 18 -11.48 3.70 6.49
C LEU A 18 -10.77 5.04 6.76
N LYS A 19 -10.95 6.06 5.92
CA LYS A 19 -10.23 7.34 6.01
C LYS A 19 -10.32 8.01 7.39
N ASP A 20 -11.43 7.84 8.11
CA ASP A 20 -11.67 8.46 9.42
C ASP A 20 -11.21 7.57 10.60
N LYS A 21 -10.72 6.35 10.31
CA LYS A 21 -10.35 5.35 11.32
C LYS A 21 -8.85 5.05 11.34
N LYS A 22 -8.17 5.19 10.20
CA LYS A 22 -6.76 4.80 10.00
C LYS A 22 -6.11 5.69 8.96
N PHE A 23 -4.77 5.70 8.93
CA PHE A 23 -4.05 6.26 7.80
C PHE A 23 -4.28 5.38 6.57
N VAL A 24 -4.99 5.91 5.57
CA VAL A 24 -5.29 5.20 4.32
C VAL A 24 -4.90 6.07 3.13
N LEU A 25 -4.16 5.50 2.18
CA LEU A 25 -3.72 6.20 0.97
C LEU A 25 -3.98 5.34 -0.26
N HIS A 26 -4.78 5.86 -1.20
CA HIS A 26 -4.95 5.28 -2.53
C HIS A 26 -3.96 5.92 -3.51
N THR A 27 -3.10 5.12 -4.13
CA THR A 27 -1.97 5.63 -4.92
C THR A 27 -1.40 4.55 -5.86
N THR A 28 -0.34 4.85 -6.60
CA THR A 28 0.35 3.92 -7.51
C THR A 28 1.28 2.97 -6.76
N LYS A 29 1.63 1.82 -7.35
CA LYS A 29 2.52 0.81 -6.73
C LYS A 29 3.90 1.38 -6.36
N GLU A 30 4.45 2.25 -7.19
CA GLU A 30 5.71 2.96 -6.94
C GLU A 30 5.61 3.86 -5.71
N ASN A 31 4.51 4.60 -5.58
CA ASN A 31 4.31 5.47 -4.42
C ASN A 31 4.05 4.66 -3.15
N ILE A 32 3.37 3.51 -3.23
CA ILE A 32 3.25 2.59 -2.08
C ILE A 32 4.64 2.18 -1.57
N ALA A 33 5.55 1.79 -2.47
CA ALA A 33 6.92 1.44 -2.10
C ALA A 33 7.66 2.62 -1.44
N LYS A 34 7.53 3.83 -2.01
CA LYS A 34 8.12 5.05 -1.42
C LYS A 34 7.58 5.35 -0.01
N GLU A 35 6.27 5.22 0.21
CA GLU A 35 5.69 5.44 1.55
C GLU A 35 6.15 4.37 2.55
N ILE A 36 6.22 3.10 2.15
CA ILE A 36 6.77 2.03 3.01
C ILE A 36 8.23 2.33 3.37
N LYS A 37 9.05 2.79 2.42
CA LYS A 37 10.47 3.10 2.65
C LYS A 37 10.67 4.22 3.67
N LYS A 38 9.79 5.23 3.70
CA LYS A 38 9.81 6.28 4.72
C LYS A 38 9.60 5.73 6.14
N LEU A 39 8.96 4.58 6.27
CA LEU A 39 8.67 3.92 7.54
C LEU A 39 9.76 2.92 7.96
N GLU A 40 10.86 2.75 7.21
CA GLU A 40 11.86 1.69 7.45
C GLU A 40 12.44 1.71 8.87
N LYS A 41 12.60 2.90 9.47
CA LYS A 41 13.14 3.06 10.82
C LYS A 41 12.24 2.48 11.91
N LEU A 42 10.97 2.25 11.59
CA LEU A 42 10.01 1.61 12.48
C LEU A 42 10.04 0.08 12.39
N ASN A 43 10.88 -0.48 11.50
CA ASN A 43 10.96 -1.91 11.20
C ASN A 43 9.58 -2.54 10.92
N PRO A 44 8.83 -2.04 9.92
CA PRO A 44 7.44 -2.41 9.73
C PRO A 44 7.30 -3.83 9.18
N THR A 45 6.30 -4.57 9.67
CA THR A 45 5.82 -5.79 9.00
C THR A 45 4.81 -5.40 7.94
N VAL A 46 5.07 -5.78 6.68
CA VAL A 46 4.23 -5.41 5.54
C VAL A 46 3.58 -6.65 4.93
N LEU A 47 2.25 -6.62 4.79
CA LEU A 47 1.49 -7.60 4.01
C LEU A 47 1.12 -7.00 2.65
N VAL A 48 1.64 -7.57 1.58
CA VAL A 48 1.26 -7.21 0.21
C VAL A 48 0.25 -8.23 -0.31
N LYS A 49 -0.93 -7.76 -0.73
CA LYS A 49 -2.02 -8.62 -1.23
C LYS A 49 -2.73 -7.96 -2.40
N GLY A 50 -3.04 -8.75 -3.43
CA GLY A 50 -3.86 -8.36 -4.57
C GLY A 50 -4.25 -9.58 -5.40
N SER A 51 -5.15 -9.42 -6.36
CA SER A 51 -5.42 -10.49 -7.34
C SER A 51 -4.23 -10.62 -8.30
N ARG A 52 -4.09 -11.78 -8.96
CA ARG A 52 -2.95 -12.06 -9.84
C ARG A 52 -2.76 -11.00 -10.94
N GLY A 53 -3.86 -10.49 -11.51
CA GLY A 53 -3.81 -9.46 -12.55
C GLY A 53 -3.29 -8.11 -12.07
N MET A 54 -3.30 -7.84 -10.76
CA MET A 54 -2.81 -6.57 -10.20
C MET A 54 -1.28 -6.51 -10.14
N LYS A 55 -0.60 -7.67 -10.20
CA LYS A 55 0.86 -7.80 -10.13
C LYS A 55 1.45 -7.04 -8.95
N MET A 56 0.98 -7.36 -7.74
CA MET A 56 1.39 -6.64 -6.53
C MET A 56 2.84 -6.93 -6.13
N GLU A 57 3.43 -7.99 -6.67
CA GLU A 57 4.87 -8.27 -6.61
C GLU A 57 5.71 -7.09 -7.10
N GLU A 58 5.21 -6.26 -8.02
CA GLU A 58 5.91 -5.05 -8.49
C GLU A 58 6.19 -4.06 -7.35
N VAL A 59 5.34 -3.99 -6.31
CA VAL A 59 5.61 -3.17 -5.10
C VAL A 59 6.88 -3.67 -4.40
N ILE A 60 7.08 -4.99 -4.34
CA ILE A 60 8.26 -5.61 -3.73
C ILE A 60 9.49 -5.33 -4.59
N GLU A 61 9.35 -5.34 -5.92
CA GLU A 61 10.43 -4.97 -6.84
C GLU A 61 10.86 -3.51 -6.65
N TYR A 62 9.91 -2.57 -6.56
CA TYR A 62 10.22 -1.16 -6.26
C TYR A 62 10.87 -0.95 -4.90
N LEU A 63 10.60 -1.80 -3.90
CA LEU A 63 11.24 -1.71 -2.57
C LEU A 63 12.69 -2.19 -2.54
N LYS A 64 13.09 -3.03 -3.50
CA LYS A 64 14.45 -3.56 -3.60
C LYS A 64 15.42 -2.59 -4.30
N ASN A 65 14.89 -1.66 -5.09
CA ASN A 65 15.63 -0.64 -5.82
C ASN A 65 15.70 0.67 -5.02
#